data_AF-A0A349TG31-F1
#
_entry.id   AF-A0A349TG31-F1
#
_cell.length_a   1.000
_cell.length_b   1.000
_cell.length_c   1.000
_cell.angle_alpha   90.00
_cell.angle_beta   90.00
_cell.angle_gamma   90.00
#
_symmetry.space_group_name_H-M   'P 1'
#
loop_
_entity.id
_entity.type
_entity.pdbx_description
1 polymer ?
#
loop_
_entity_poly.entity_id
_entity_poly.type
_entity_poly.pdbx_seq_one_letter_code
_entity_poly.pdbx_strand_id
1 'polypeptide(L)'
;MIRFGIAAALAISAIPALAQDSPAVPQQQEEWTPEDDLMCAMFLSGVIGAMGENTDQSLQQGLASGVAYFVGRWEVARGGDLTEAMVALFPAVKSSDISVLGTDCGGRMAVMGQSLQVAGAAVGELEADDEADQESE
;
A
#
# COMPACT_ATOMS: atom_id res chain seq x y z
N MET A 1 -2.99 -53.11 54.03
CA MET A 1 -3.81 -53.42 52.84
C MET A 1 -3.39 -52.47 51.73
N ILE A 2 -3.01 -53.02 50.58
CA ILE A 2 -2.62 -52.30 49.36
C ILE A 2 -3.89 -51.89 48.62
N ARG A 3 -3.95 -50.67 48.02
CA ARG A 3 -4.39 -50.45 46.61
C ARG A 3 -4.62 -48.97 46.19
N PHE A 4 -4.10 -48.67 44.99
CA PHE A 4 -4.46 -47.67 43.94
C PHE A 4 -4.51 -46.17 44.36
N GLY A 5 -3.80 -45.21 43.76
CA GLY A 5 -3.35 -45.03 42.37
C GLY A 5 -4.40 -44.26 41.58
N ILE A 6 -4.15 -42.98 41.23
CA ILE A 6 -4.59 -42.27 40.01
C ILE A 6 -3.81 -40.94 39.94
N ALA A 7 -3.09 -40.77 38.84
CA ALA A 7 -2.47 -39.53 38.40
C ALA A 7 -3.52 -38.61 37.77
N ALA A 8 -3.50 -37.31 38.09
CA ALA A 8 -4.23 -36.29 37.35
C ALA A 8 -3.25 -35.54 36.45
N ALA A 9 -3.27 -35.89 35.17
CA ALA A 9 -2.50 -35.25 34.12
C ALA A 9 -3.18 -33.97 33.63
N LEU A 10 -2.33 -32.99 33.32
CA LEU A 10 -2.54 -31.74 32.61
C LEU A 10 -3.55 -31.79 31.46
N ALA A 11 -4.36 -30.74 31.35
CA ALA A 11 -4.90 -30.26 30.07
C ALA A 11 -4.81 -28.73 30.04
N ILE A 12 -3.65 -28.22 29.65
CA ILE A 12 -3.50 -26.84 29.16
C ILE A 12 -3.98 -26.89 27.71
N SER A 13 -5.16 -26.33 27.45
CA SER A 13 -5.68 -26.15 26.09
C SER A 13 -4.77 -25.19 25.33
N ALA A 14 -3.87 -25.74 24.53
CA ALA A 14 -3.12 -25.00 23.54
C ALA A 14 -4.10 -24.56 22.43
N ILE A 15 -4.36 -23.25 22.37
CA ILE A 15 -4.93 -22.62 21.18
C ILE A 15 -3.83 -22.73 20.11
N PRO A 16 -4.07 -23.38 18.96
CA PRO A 16 -3.12 -23.29 17.87
C PRO A 16 -3.16 -21.85 17.37
N ALA A 17 -2.10 -21.10 17.68
CA ALA A 17 -1.78 -19.90 16.92
C ALA A 17 -1.55 -20.36 15.48
N LEU A 18 -2.55 -20.18 14.61
CA LEU A 18 -2.33 -20.16 13.18
C LEU A 18 -1.50 -18.90 12.89
N ALA A 19 -0.18 -19.03 13.09
CA ALA A 19 0.78 -18.18 12.43
C ALA A 19 0.54 -18.38 10.94
N GLN A 20 -0.18 -17.45 10.33
CA GLN A 20 -0.28 -17.38 8.88
C GLN A 20 1.15 -17.19 8.37
N ASP A 21 1.67 -18.21 7.70
CA ASP A 21 2.82 -18.12 6.81
C ASP A 21 2.45 -17.13 5.69
N SER A 22 2.51 -15.83 6.01
CA SER A 22 2.63 -14.80 4.98
C SER A 22 3.96 -15.03 4.30
N PRO A 23 4.01 -15.19 2.96
CA PRO A 23 5.29 -15.24 2.27
C PRO A 23 6.03 -13.94 2.59
N ALA A 24 7.20 -14.09 3.21
CA ALA A 24 8.09 -12.96 3.47
C ALA A 24 8.48 -12.35 2.13
N VAL A 25 7.79 -11.27 1.74
CA VAL A 25 8.25 -10.38 0.68
C VAL A 25 9.62 -9.87 1.13
N PRO A 26 10.69 -10.02 0.34
CA PRO A 26 12.01 -9.55 0.73
C PRO A 26 11.97 -8.04 0.99
N GLN A 27 11.92 -7.64 2.26
CA GLN A 27 11.98 -6.25 2.69
C GLN A 27 13.44 -5.82 2.70
N GLN A 28 13.99 -5.54 1.53
CA GLN A 28 14.96 -4.46 1.38
C GLN A 28 14.20 -3.25 0.83
N GLN A 29 13.17 -2.81 1.57
CA GLN A 29 12.62 -1.48 1.38
C GLN A 29 13.56 -0.53 2.11
N GLU A 30 14.40 0.16 1.35
CA GLU A 30 14.89 1.46 1.79
C GLU A 30 13.64 2.25 2.21
N GLU A 31 13.60 2.73 3.46
CA GLU A 31 12.41 3.33 4.03
C GLU A 31 12.11 4.62 3.26
N TRP A 32 11.11 4.57 2.36
CA TRP A 32 10.73 5.73 1.56
C TRP A 32 10.33 6.89 2.47
N THR A 33 10.98 8.03 2.26
CA THR A 33 10.73 9.23 3.04
C THR A 33 9.48 9.96 2.52
N PRO A 34 8.86 10.84 3.34
CA PRO A 34 7.82 11.74 2.85
C PRO A 34 8.30 12.64 1.70
N GLU A 35 9.58 13.03 1.69
CA GLU A 35 10.19 13.76 0.59
C GLU A 35 10.17 12.93 -0.71
N ASP A 36 10.44 11.62 -0.64
CA ASP A 36 10.35 10.73 -1.80
C ASP A 36 8.91 10.57 -2.30
N ASP A 37 7.91 10.59 -1.42
CA ASP A 37 6.49 10.66 -1.82
C ASP A 37 6.26 11.93 -2.66
N LEU A 38 6.65 13.10 -2.14
CA LEU A 38 6.39 14.36 -2.82
C LEU A 38 7.17 14.50 -4.14
N MET A 39 8.39 13.97 -4.21
CA MET A 39 9.15 13.86 -5.46
C MET A 39 8.41 12.99 -6.50
N CYS A 40 7.80 11.88 -6.09
CA CYS A 40 6.99 11.06 -6.98
C CYS A 40 5.73 11.79 -7.46
N ALA A 41 5.03 12.52 -6.58
CA ALA A 41 3.89 13.34 -6.97
C ALA A 41 4.28 14.40 -8.02
N MET A 42 5.42 15.07 -7.83
CA MET A 42 5.95 16.06 -8.77
C MET A 42 6.33 15.43 -10.12
N PHE A 43 6.99 14.27 -10.10
CA PHE A 43 7.33 13.52 -11.31
C PHE A 43 6.08 13.15 -12.10
N LEU A 44 5.10 12.51 -11.47
CA LEU A 44 3.86 12.09 -12.14
C LEU A 44 3.05 13.28 -12.66
N SER A 45 3.01 14.40 -11.91
CA SER A 45 2.39 15.65 -12.39
C SER A 45 3.09 16.19 -13.64
N GLY A 46 4.42 16.11 -13.69
CA GLY A 46 5.21 16.44 -14.87
C GLY A 46 4.91 15.53 -16.06
N VAL A 47 4.75 14.22 -15.83
CA VAL A 47 4.34 13.26 -16.87
C VAL A 47 2.96 13.63 -17.41
N ILE A 48 1.97 13.87 -16.53
CA ILE A 48 0.62 14.29 -16.93
C ILE A 48 0.65 15.57 -17.76
N GLY A 49 1.43 16.57 -17.33
CA GLY A 49 1.56 17.84 -18.06
C GLY A 49 2.24 17.70 -19.42
N ALA A 50 3.03 16.65 -19.63
CA ALA A 50 3.68 16.35 -20.91
C ALA A 50 2.85 15.44 -21.83
N MET A 51 1.73 14.89 -21.35
CA MET A 51 0.83 14.06 -22.16
C MET A 51 0.11 14.93 -23.20
N GLY A 52 0.05 14.45 -24.44
CA GLY A 52 -0.67 15.12 -25.53
C GLY A 52 -2.17 14.83 -25.51
N GLU A 53 -2.94 15.54 -26.36
CA GLU A 53 -4.41 15.44 -26.42
C GLU A 53 -4.95 14.05 -26.79
N ASN A 54 -4.12 13.20 -27.42
CA ASN A 54 -4.50 11.84 -27.84
C ASN A 54 -4.05 10.75 -26.85
N THR A 55 -3.70 11.12 -25.61
CA THR A 55 -3.23 10.13 -24.64
C THR A 55 -4.41 9.37 -24.01
N ASP A 56 -4.17 8.10 -23.67
CA ASP A 56 -5.14 7.23 -23.02
C ASP A 56 -5.65 7.87 -21.70
N GLN A 57 -6.96 8.10 -21.62
CA GLN A 57 -7.59 8.69 -20.43
C GLN A 57 -7.46 7.80 -19.19
N SER A 58 -7.45 6.47 -19.36
CA SER A 58 -7.27 5.54 -18.24
C SER A 58 -5.87 5.65 -17.65
N LEU A 59 -4.85 5.83 -18.50
CA LEU A 59 -3.49 6.11 -18.06
C LEU A 59 -3.43 7.44 -17.31
N GLN A 60 -4.06 8.49 -17.85
CA GLN A 60 -4.08 9.80 -17.20
C GLN A 60 -4.74 9.74 -15.81
N GLN A 61 -5.85 9.01 -15.67
CA GLN A 61 -6.52 8.78 -14.39
C GLN A 61 -5.66 7.96 -13.42
N GLY A 62 -4.97 6.93 -13.91
CA GLY A 62 -4.03 6.15 -13.10
C GLY A 62 -2.89 7.00 -12.55
N LEU A 63 -2.31 7.85 -13.39
CA LEU A 63 -1.26 8.81 -12.97
C LEU A 63 -1.80 9.83 -11.97
N ALA A 64 -2.99 10.40 -12.20
CA ALA A 64 -3.62 11.33 -11.27
C ALA A 64 -3.91 10.69 -9.91
N SER A 65 -4.34 9.42 -9.91
CA SER A 65 -4.52 8.63 -8.68
C SER A 65 -3.18 8.42 -7.96
N GLY A 66 -2.10 8.16 -8.70
CA GLY A 66 -0.75 8.10 -8.16
C GLY A 66 -0.30 9.41 -7.51
N VAL A 67 -0.57 10.55 -8.16
CA VAL A 67 -0.31 11.88 -7.57
C VAL A 67 -1.06 12.04 -6.25
N ALA A 68 -2.36 11.74 -6.22
CA ALA A 68 -3.18 11.85 -5.03
C ALA A 68 -2.68 10.93 -3.90
N TYR A 69 -2.29 9.70 -4.22
CA TYR A 69 -1.72 8.75 -3.27
C TYR A 69 -0.45 9.30 -2.60
N PHE A 70 0.49 9.79 -3.40
CA PHE A 70 1.76 10.30 -2.87
C PHE A 70 1.59 11.60 -2.09
N VAL A 71 0.76 12.53 -2.57
CA VAL A 71 0.42 13.75 -1.83
C VAL A 71 -0.22 13.41 -0.49
N GLY A 72 -1.22 12.50 -0.47
CA GLY A 72 -1.88 12.08 0.75
C GLY A 72 -0.93 11.46 1.78
N ARG A 73 0.03 10.64 1.34
CA ARG A 73 1.07 10.09 2.23
C ARG A 73 1.95 11.18 2.83
N TRP A 74 2.39 12.14 2.02
CA TRP A 74 3.17 13.28 2.50
C TRP A 74 2.37 14.14 3.49
N GLU A 75 1.09 14.42 3.19
CA GLU A 75 0.21 15.21 4.07
C GLU A 75 0.00 14.55 5.43
N VAL A 76 -0.16 13.23 5.47
CA VAL A 76 -0.28 12.47 6.73
C VAL A 76 1.02 12.51 7.54
N ALA A 77 2.18 12.41 6.88
CA ALA A 77 3.47 12.31 7.56
C ALA A 77 4.07 13.66 7.98
N ARG A 78 3.86 14.70 7.17
CA ARG A 78 4.45 16.05 7.36
C ARG A 78 3.38 17.14 7.46
N GLY A 79 2.43 17.14 6.52
CA GLY A 79 1.45 18.21 6.37
C GLY A 79 2.08 19.56 6.04
N GLY A 80 1.30 20.64 6.16
CA GLY A 80 1.75 22.02 5.89
C GLY A 80 1.38 22.51 4.49
N ASP A 81 2.10 23.52 4.00
CA ASP A 81 1.84 24.10 2.68
C ASP A 81 2.48 23.24 1.58
N LEU A 82 1.63 22.57 0.79
CA LEU A 82 2.06 21.69 -0.29
C LEU A 82 2.88 22.42 -1.36
N THR A 83 2.52 23.67 -1.66
CA THR A 83 3.20 24.45 -2.72
C THR A 83 4.62 24.80 -2.29
N GLU A 84 4.79 25.27 -1.06
CA GLU A 84 6.10 25.57 -0.47
C GLU A 84 6.99 24.33 -0.44
N ALA A 85 6.45 23.18 -0.01
CA ALA A 85 7.18 21.93 0.04
C ALA A 85 7.63 21.46 -1.36
N MET A 86 6.76 21.53 -2.37
CA MET A 86 7.12 21.20 -3.75
C MET A 86 8.18 22.16 -4.32
N VAL A 87 8.07 23.47 -4.04
CA VAL A 87 9.07 24.45 -4.46
C VAL A 87 10.44 24.16 -3.83
N ALA A 88 10.46 23.77 -2.55
CA ALA A 88 11.69 23.41 -1.86
C ALA A 88 12.34 22.14 -2.43
N LEU A 89 11.55 21.15 -2.87
CA LEU A 89 12.04 19.89 -3.45
C LEU A 89 12.34 19.95 -4.95
N PHE A 90 11.87 20.97 -5.66
CA PHE A 90 12.06 21.11 -7.10
C PHE A 90 13.52 20.98 -7.57
N PRO A 91 14.53 21.56 -6.89
CA PRO A 91 15.93 21.37 -7.27
C PRO A 91 16.37 19.90 -7.21
N ALA A 92 15.89 19.14 -6.22
CA ALA A 92 16.21 17.72 -6.08
C ALA A 92 15.63 16.93 -7.26
N VAL A 93 14.33 17.08 -7.53
CA VAL A 93 13.65 16.45 -8.69
C VAL A 93 14.35 16.78 -10.00
N LYS A 94 14.75 18.05 -10.20
CA LYS A 94 15.45 18.48 -11.41
C LYS A 94 16.84 17.84 -11.57
N SER A 95 17.52 17.56 -10.46
CA SER A 95 18.83 16.92 -10.45
C SER A 95 18.79 15.39 -10.48
N SER A 96 17.62 14.79 -10.26
CA SER A 96 17.41 13.35 -10.30
C SER A 96 17.52 12.79 -11.71
N ASP A 97 17.98 11.55 -11.81
CA ASP A 97 17.81 10.75 -13.02
C ASP A 97 16.32 10.37 -13.15
N ILE A 98 15.66 10.90 -14.19
CA ILE A 98 14.24 10.66 -14.44
C ILE A 98 13.94 9.17 -14.70
N SER A 99 14.88 8.41 -15.25
CA SER A 99 14.70 6.97 -15.47
C SER A 99 14.64 6.22 -14.13
N VAL A 100 15.51 6.60 -13.20
CA VAL A 100 15.54 6.02 -11.84
C VAL A 100 14.29 6.44 -11.07
N LEU A 101 13.96 7.73 -11.08
CA LEU A 101 12.78 8.26 -10.40
C LEU A 101 11.48 7.63 -10.95
N GLY A 102 11.37 7.49 -12.27
CA GLY A 102 10.23 6.84 -12.91
C GLY A 102 10.11 5.37 -12.53
N THR A 103 11.23 4.65 -12.40
CA THR A 103 11.25 3.25 -11.96
C THR A 103 10.80 3.12 -10.51
N ASP A 104 11.30 3.97 -9.61
CA ASP A 104 10.90 3.95 -8.19
C ASP A 104 9.42 4.29 -8.02
N CYS A 105 8.97 5.42 -8.58
CA CYS A 105 7.58 5.85 -8.48
C CYS A 105 6.62 4.85 -9.14
N GLY A 106 7.00 4.27 -10.29
CA GLY A 106 6.23 3.22 -10.96
C GLY A 106 6.14 1.94 -10.14
N GLY A 107 7.25 1.51 -9.52
CA GLY A 107 7.27 0.36 -8.61
C GLY A 107 6.37 0.56 -7.40
N ARG A 108 6.40 1.74 -6.80
CA ARG A 108 5.52 2.11 -5.68
C ARG A 108 4.04 2.14 -6.07
N MET A 109 3.72 2.66 -7.25
CA MET A 109 2.36 2.59 -7.80
C MET A 109 1.90 1.15 -8.05
N ALA A 110 2.79 0.27 -8.52
CA ALA A 110 2.46 -1.15 -8.71
C ALA A 110 2.15 -1.83 -7.37
N VAL A 111 2.94 -1.55 -6.32
CA VAL A 111 2.69 -2.04 -4.95
C VAL A 111 1.34 -1.55 -4.41
N MET A 112 1.03 -0.26 -4.60
CA MET A 112 -0.28 0.30 -4.26
C MET A 112 -1.40 -0.43 -5.01
N GLY A 113 -1.26 -0.60 -6.32
CA GLY A 113 -2.26 -1.29 -7.15
C GLY A 113 -2.50 -2.74 -6.75
N GLN A 114 -1.44 -3.47 -6.36
CA GLN A 114 -1.58 -4.83 -5.83
C GLN A 114 -2.29 -4.85 -4.48
N SER A 115 -1.96 -3.90 -3.59
CA SER A 115 -2.60 -3.78 -2.28
C SER A 115 -4.09 -3.49 -2.39
N LEU A 116 -4.49 -2.62 -3.33
CA LEU A 116 -5.89 -2.32 -3.60
C LEU A 116 -6.65 -3.52 -4.17
N GLN A 117 -6.03 -4.35 -5.01
CA GLN A 117 -6.65 -5.58 -5.51
C GLN A 117 -6.91 -6.59 -4.39
N VAL A 118 -5.94 -6.77 -3.49
CA VAL A 118 -6.09 -7.65 -2.33
C VAL A 118 -7.20 -7.13 -1.40
N ALA A 119 -7.22 -5.82 -1.12
CA ALA A 119 -8.26 -5.21 -0.30
C ALA A 119 -9.66 -5.35 -0.96
N GLY A 120 -9.75 -5.14 -2.28
CA GLY A 120 -11.00 -5.28 -3.02
C GLY A 120 -11.54 -6.72 -3.00
N ALA A 121 -10.68 -7.72 -3.13
CA ALA A 121 -11.07 -9.12 -3.01
C ALA A 121 -11.64 -9.43 -1.62
N ALA A 122 -10.97 -8.95 -0.56
CA ALA A 122 -11.44 -9.15 0.81
C ALA A 122 -12.80 -8.47 1.08
N VAL A 123 -13.05 -7.29 0.53
CA VAL A 123 -14.36 -6.63 0.64
C VAL A 123 -15.43 -7.43 -0.10
N GLY A 124 -15.13 -7.94 -1.30
CA GLY A 124 -16.08 -8.76 -2.06
C GLY A 124 -16.45 -10.09 -1.36
N GLU A 125 -15.52 -10.69 -0.62
CA GLU A 125 -15.81 -11.86 0.21
C GLU A 125 -16.79 -11.52 1.34
N LEU A 126 -16.61 -10.38 2.01
CA LEU A 126 -17.51 -9.94 3.07
C LEU A 126 -18.94 -9.64 2.55
N GLU A 127 -19.05 -9.03 1.38
CA GLU A 127 -20.35 -8.77 0.74
C GLU A 127 -21.09 -10.06 0.37
N ALA A 128 -20.36 -11.07 -0.11
CA ALA A 128 -20.95 -12.37 -0.45
C ALA A 128 -21.44 -13.14 0.79
N ASP A 129 -20.72 -13.07 1.90
CA ASP A 129 -21.12 -13.68 3.17
C ASP A 129 -22.38 -12.99 3.73
N ASP A 130 -22.44 -11.66 3.68
CA ASP A 130 -23.63 -10.88 4.11
C ASP A 130 -24.88 -11.20 3.28
N GLU A 131 -24.75 -11.46 1.97
CA GLU A 131 -25.85 -11.86 1.09
C GLU A 131 -26.34 -13.28 1.41
N ALA A 132 -25.43 -14.22 1.67
CA ALA A 132 -25.77 -15.60 2.01
C ALA A 132 -26.51 -15.72 3.35
N ASP A 133 -26.13 -14.91 4.34
CA ASP A 133 -26.79 -14.89 5.66
C ASP A 133 -28.23 -14.36 5.55
N GLN A 134 -28.48 -13.34 4.72
CA GLN A 134 -29.82 -12.75 4.51
C GLN A 134 -30.80 -13.68 3.78
N GLU A 135 -30.33 -14.59 2.92
CA GLU A 135 -31.19 -15.57 2.24
C GLU A 135 -31.58 -16.78 3.13
N SER A 136 -30.96 -16.90 4.31
CA SER A 136 -31.18 -18.01 5.24
C SER A 136 -32.21 -17.73 6.36
N GLU A 137 -32.71 -16.49 6.45
CA GLU A 137 -33.76 -16.02 7.38
C GLU A 137 -35.18 -16.08 6.77
#